data_AF-A0A2I1FQK4-F1
#
_entry.id   AF-A0A2I1FQK4-F1
#
_cell.length_a   1.000
_cell.length_b   1.000
_cell.length_c   1.000
_cell.angle_alpha   90.00
_cell.angle_beta   90.00
_cell.angle_gamma   90.00
#
_symmetry.space_group_name_H-M   'P 1'
#
loop_
_entity.id
_entity.type
_entity.pdbx_description
1 polymer ?
#
loop_
_entity_poly.entity_id
_entity_poly.type
_entity_poly.pdbx_seq_one_letter_code
_entity_poly.pdbx_strand_id
1 'polypeptide(L)'
;RSKSSGSREESLPNLPTFHTVDPVQEISINASAQKKAVNEIQIAEKKLTEFEQIYNITTDFQFRLDTYKKIGDLRDEIRSNKERIIKLKRNASYSQKCREKKRKILNKNQEVIQYDKPGHPSLLFEHPNLHDHIHDLIKFGAADEKR
;
A
#
# COMPACT_ATOMS: atom_id res chain seq x y z
N ARG A 1 10.86 -49.03 -47.77
CA ARG A 1 11.41 -47.80 -47.16
C ARG A 1 10.21 -46.91 -46.80
N SER A 2 9.66 -47.13 -45.61
CA SER A 2 8.33 -46.65 -45.22
C SER A 2 8.39 -45.26 -44.58
N LYS A 3 7.28 -44.53 -44.74
CA LYS A 3 7.13 -43.09 -44.62
C LYS A 3 7.09 -42.59 -43.17
N SER A 4 7.70 -41.42 -42.99
CA SER A 4 7.44 -40.34 -42.01
C SER A 4 6.11 -40.40 -41.24
N SER A 5 6.20 -40.35 -39.91
CA SER A 5 5.15 -39.83 -39.02
C SER A 5 5.73 -38.66 -38.21
N GLY A 6 5.43 -37.43 -38.62
CA GLY A 6 5.73 -36.25 -37.84
C GLY A 6 4.74 -36.12 -36.69
N SER A 7 5.24 -36.13 -35.45
CA SER A 7 4.49 -35.71 -34.28
C SER A 7 4.34 -34.20 -34.30
N ARG A 8 3.14 -33.69 -34.54
CA ARG A 8 2.77 -32.30 -34.29
C ARG A 8 2.81 -32.08 -32.78
N GLU A 9 3.82 -31.37 -32.30
CA GLU A 9 3.82 -30.76 -30.97
C GLU A 9 2.74 -29.67 -30.97
N GLU A 10 1.59 -29.99 -30.39
CA GLU A 10 0.49 -29.06 -30.18
C GLU A 10 0.88 -28.11 -29.05
N SER A 11 1.29 -26.90 -29.43
CA SER A 11 1.71 -25.86 -28.50
C SER A 11 0.53 -25.42 -27.63
N LEU A 12 0.63 -25.64 -26.31
CA LEU A 12 -0.35 -25.14 -25.35
C LEU A 12 -0.43 -23.61 -25.42
N PRO A 13 -1.64 -23.02 -25.37
CA PRO A 13 -1.79 -21.57 -25.34
C PRO A 13 -1.21 -21.03 -24.02
N ASN A 14 -0.35 -20.02 -24.12
CA ASN A 14 0.22 -19.30 -22.98
C ASN A 14 -0.92 -18.81 -22.06
N LEU A 15 -1.08 -19.46 -20.91
CA LEU A 15 -1.98 -19.00 -19.86
C LEU A 15 -1.49 -17.64 -19.35
N PRO A 16 -2.37 -16.64 -19.17
CA PRO A 16 -1.99 -15.38 -18.56
C PRO A 16 -1.47 -15.67 -17.15
N THR A 17 -0.18 -15.46 -16.94
CA THR A 17 0.42 -15.51 -15.61
C THR A 17 -0.08 -14.30 -14.83
N PHE A 18 -1.12 -14.49 -14.03
CA PHE A 18 -1.51 -13.49 -13.04
C PHE A 18 -0.40 -13.42 -12.00
N HIS A 19 0.45 -12.40 -12.11
CA HIS A 19 1.42 -12.10 -11.07
C HIS A 19 0.64 -11.72 -9.81
N THR A 20 0.52 -12.67 -8.88
CA THR A 20 0.21 -12.37 -7.48
C THR A 20 1.38 -11.55 -6.96
N VAL A 21 1.28 -10.23 -7.10
CA VAL A 21 2.12 -9.33 -6.35
C VAL A 21 1.72 -9.56 -4.90
N ASP A 22 2.58 -10.24 -4.15
CA ASP A 22 2.48 -10.28 -2.70
C ASP A 22 2.13 -8.88 -2.21
N PRO A 23 1.21 -8.71 -1.25
CA PRO A 23 1.00 -7.40 -0.65
C PRO A 23 2.29 -7.07 0.09
N VAL A 24 3.23 -6.46 -0.64
CA VAL A 24 4.33 -5.70 -0.09
C VAL A 24 3.65 -4.83 0.95
N GLN A 25 4.05 -4.98 2.21
CA GLN A 25 3.70 -4.03 3.26
C GLN A 25 4.33 -2.70 2.85
N GLU A 26 3.68 -2.03 1.91
CA GLU A 26 3.98 -0.69 1.51
C GLU A 26 3.61 0.13 2.75
N ILE A 27 4.64 0.42 3.55
CA ILE A 27 4.48 1.29 4.72
C ILE A 27 3.80 2.52 4.17
N SER A 28 2.54 2.72 4.58
CA SER A 28 1.75 3.85 4.12
C SER A 28 2.64 5.09 4.18
N ILE A 29 2.76 5.83 3.08
CA ILE A 29 3.62 7.01 2.94
C ILE A 29 3.48 7.94 4.17
N ASN A 30 2.27 8.01 4.72
CA ASN A 30 1.94 8.73 5.94
C ASN A 30 2.62 8.18 7.22
N ALA A 31 2.73 6.87 7.39
CA ALA A 31 3.44 6.25 8.50
C ALA A 31 4.96 6.52 8.43
N SER A 32 5.54 6.45 7.23
CA SER A 32 6.95 6.84 7.01
C SER A 32 7.18 8.31 7.35
N ALA A 33 6.30 9.20 6.88
CA ALA A 33 6.36 10.63 7.18
C ALA A 33 6.20 10.94 8.69
N GLN A 34 5.32 10.21 9.40
CA GLN A 34 5.19 10.34 10.85
C GLN A 34 6.47 9.91 11.57
N LYS A 35 7.05 8.77 11.19
CA LYS A 35 8.30 8.27 11.77
C LYS A 35 9.45 9.25 11.55
N LYS A 36 9.57 9.81 10.34
CA LYS A 36 10.57 10.83 10.02
C LYS A 36 10.44 12.05 10.92
N ALA A 37 9.23 12.60 11.07
CA ALA A 37 9.01 13.77 11.93
C ALA A 37 9.32 13.50 13.41
N VAL A 38 9.04 12.28 13.90
CA VAL A 38 9.41 11.88 15.28
C VAL A 38 10.93 11.83 15.45
N ASN A 39 11.64 11.27 14.48
CA ASN A 39 13.11 11.23 14.51
C ASN A 39 13.72 12.63 14.47
N GLU A 40 13.17 13.53 13.64
CA GLU A 40 13.59 14.93 13.56
C GLU A 40 13.40 15.64 14.91
N ILE A 41 12.26 15.43 15.59
CA ILE A 41 12.04 15.96 16.96
C ILE A 41 13.09 15.43 17.93
N GLN A 42 13.35 14.12 17.94
CA GLN A 42 14.34 13.54 18.87
C GLN A 42 15.75 14.10 18.63
N ILE A 43 16.14 14.31 17.38
CA ILE A 43 17.43 14.90 17.03
C ILE A 43 17.48 16.36 17.46
N ALA A 44 16.43 17.14 17.19
CA ALA A 44 16.34 18.54 17.59
C ALA A 44 16.33 18.71 19.11
N GLU A 45 15.63 17.86 19.85
CA GLU A 45 15.61 17.86 21.32
C GLU A 45 16.99 17.59 21.92
N LYS A 46 17.74 16.64 21.35
CA LYS A 46 19.14 16.39 21.77
C LYS A 46 20.01 17.62 21.54
N LYS A 47 19.99 18.19 20.32
CA LYS A 47 20.72 19.42 19.99
C LYS A 47 20.34 20.59 20.90
N LEU A 48 19.04 20.72 21.21
CA LEU A 48 18.54 21.77 22.09
C LEU A 48 19.19 21.69 23.47
N THR A 49 19.28 20.49 24.06
CA THR A 49 19.93 20.31 25.36
C THR A 49 21.43 20.65 25.32
N GLU A 50 22.13 20.30 24.24
CA GLU A 50 23.54 20.65 24.05
C GLU A 50 23.72 22.18 23.96
N PHE A 51 22.89 22.87 23.17
CA PHE A 51 22.96 24.32 23.05
C PHE A 51 22.57 25.05 24.35
N GLU A 52 21.60 24.54 25.11
CA GLU A 52 21.26 25.09 26.43
C GLU A 52 22.43 24.96 27.42
N GLN A 53 23.15 23.84 27.40
CA GLN A 53 24.38 23.68 28.19
C GLN A 53 25.46 24.69 27.77
N ILE A 54 25.72 24.79 26.46
CA ILE A 54 26.69 25.74 25.90
C ILE A 54 26.35 27.18 26.30
N TYR A 55 25.07 27.56 26.21
CA TYR A 55 24.60 28.89 26.59
C TYR A 55 24.92 29.22 28.05
N ASN A 56 24.73 28.25 28.96
CA ASN A 56 24.94 28.45 30.39
C ASN A 56 26.43 28.57 30.78
N ILE A 57 27.33 27.88 30.07
CA ILE A 57 28.77 27.90 30.38
C ILE A 57 29.52 29.02 29.65
N THR A 58 28.95 29.61 28.60
CA THR A 58 29.66 30.57 27.77
C THR A 58 29.59 31.98 28.34
N THR A 59 30.76 32.57 28.60
CA THR A 59 30.90 33.96 29.02
C THR A 59 30.92 34.94 27.84
N ASP A 60 31.41 34.51 26.67
CA ASP A 60 31.46 35.35 25.47
C ASP A 60 30.06 35.78 25.01
N PHE A 61 29.85 37.09 24.90
CA PHE A 61 28.53 37.64 24.64
C PHE A 61 28.01 37.34 23.23
N GLN A 62 28.88 37.47 22.23
CA GLN A 62 28.48 37.27 20.83
C GLN A 62 28.12 35.82 20.58
N PHE A 63 28.95 34.90 21.07
CA PHE A 63 28.68 33.48 20.99
C PHE A 63 27.40 33.11 21.75
N ARG A 64 27.18 33.67 22.95
CA ARG A 64 25.96 33.43 23.72
C ARG A 64 24.70 33.92 23.01
N LEU A 65 24.74 35.09 22.37
CA LEU A 65 23.63 35.61 21.56
C LEU A 65 23.33 34.69 20.36
N ASP A 66 24.38 34.22 19.70
CA ASP A 66 24.27 33.29 18.58
C ASP A 66 23.65 31.96 19.02
N THR A 67 24.13 31.38 20.13
CA THR A 67 23.56 30.16 20.72
C THR A 67 22.09 30.36 21.07
N TYR A 68 21.72 31.51 21.64
CA TYR A 68 20.31 31.82 21.96
C TYR A 68 19.41 31.81 20.72
N LYS A 69 19.87 32.37 19.60
CA LYS A 69 19.14 32.31 18.33
C LYS A 69 18.94 30.87 17.86
N LYS A 70 20.00 30.04 17.88
CA LYS A 70 19.91 28.62 17.51
C LYS A 70 18.94 27.84 18.41
N ILE A 71 18.90 28.15 19.71
CA ILE A 71 17.92 27.58 20.65
C ILE A 71 16.48 27.94 20.22
N GLY A 72 16.25 29.19 19.83
CA GLY A 72 14.96 29.64 19.29
C GLY A 72 14.55 28.86 18.05
N ASP A 73 15.44 28.79 17.05
CA ASP A 73 15.21 28.09 15.79
C ASP A 73 14.86 26.61 16.02
N LEU A 74 15.59 25.92 16.92
CA LEU A 74 15.32 24.52 17.26
C LEU A 74 13.96 24.33 17.94
N ARG A 75 13.56 25.25 18.83
CA ARG A 75 12.24 25.22 19.47
C ARG A 75 11.12 25.38 18.44
N ASP A 76 11.32 26.23 17.44
CA ASP A 76 10.38 26.43 16.34
C ASP A 76 10.30 25.21 15.42
N GLU A 77 11.44 24.57 15.13
CA GLU A 77 11.49 23.31 14.38
C GLU A 77 10.72 22.19 15.10
N ILE A 78 10.97 22.01 16.41
CA ILE A 78 10.26 21.02 17.24
C ILE A 78 8.75 21.28 17.22
N ARG A 79 8.33 22.54 17.36
CA ARG A 79 6.92 22.94 17.33
C ARG A 79 6.28 22.59 15.98
N SER A 80 6.92 22.99 14.89
CA SER A 80 6.46 22.72 13.52
C SER A 80 6.32 21.22 13.25
N ASN A 81 7.30 20.41 13.68
CA ASN A 81 7.24 18.96 13.52
C ASN A 81 6.13 18.31 14.36
N LYS A 82 5.86 18.80 15.58
CA LYS A 82 4.73 18.35 16.39
C LYS A 82 3.38 18.63 15.69
N GLU A 83 3.21 19.82 15.13
CA GLU A 83 2.02 20.17 14.35
C GLU A 83 1.87 19.30 13.09
N ARG A 84 2.99 19.04 12.39
CA ARG A 84 3.02 18.15 11.23
C ARG A 84 2.54 16.75 11.58
N ILE A 85 2.98 16.17 12.69
CA ILE A 85 2.52 14.86 13.16
C ILE A 85 1.00 14.85 13.42
N ILE A 86 0.47 15.90 14.05
CA ILE A 86 -0.98 16.01 14.31
C ILE A 86 -1.76 16.00 12.97
N LYS A 87 -1.31 16.77 11.98
CA LYS A 87 -1.92 16.81 10.63
C LYS A 87 -1.88 15.43 9.95
N LEU A 88 -0.74 14.76 9.99
CA LEU A 88 -0.57 13.42 9.41
C LEU A 88 -1.46 12.37 10.09
N LYS A 89 -1.60 12.41 11.42
CA LYS A 89 -2.50 11.53 12.16
C LYS A 89 -3.96 11.76 11.78
N ARG A 90 -4.39 13.03 11.66
CA ARG A 90 -5.74 13.38 11.21
C ARG A 90 -6.03 12.85 9.81
N ASN A 91 -5.11 13.04 8.87
CA ASN A 91 -5.22 12.51 7.51
C ASN A 91 -5.35 10.98 7.51
N ALA A 92 -4.50 10.29 8.30
CA ALA A 92 -4.57 8.83 8.45
C ALA A 92 -5.96 8.37 8.88
N SER A 93 -6.50 9.01 9.93
CA SER A 93 -7.81 8.67 10.49
C SER A 93 -8.95 8.92 9.50
N TYR A 94 -8.86 10.00 8.72
CA TYR A 94 -9.84 10.31 7.69
C TYR A 94 -9.81 9.25 6.58
N SER A 95 -8.62 8.96 6.05
CA SER A 95 -8.42 7.94 5.01
C SER A 95 -8.91 6.56 5.46
N GLN A 96 -8.68 6.20 6.73
CA GLN A 96 -9.21 4.98 7.31
C GLN A 96 -10.75 4.97 7.35
N LYS A 97 -11.38 6.04 7.87
CA LYS A 97 -12.85 6.17 7.91
C LYS A 97 -13.48 6.09 6.52
N CYS A 98 -12.86 6.70 5.51
CA CYS A 98 -13.33 6.61 4.12
C CYS A 98 -13.29 5.16 3.59
N ARG A 99 -12.18 4.43 3.84
CA ARG A 99 -12.05 3.02 3.46
C ARG A 99 -13.09 2.14 4.17
N GLU A 100 -13.33 2.38 5.46
CA GLU A 100 -14.34 1.66 6.23
C GLU A 100 -15.76 1.93 5.72
N LYS A 101 -16.10 3.19 5.41
CA LYS A 101 -17.41 3.53 4.80
C LYS A 101 -17.60 2.81 3.47
N LYS A 102 -16.59 2.85 2.59
CA LYS A 102 -16.63 2.14 1.31
C LYS A 102 -16.82 0.63 1.51
N ARG A 103 -16.08 0.01 2.42
CA ARG A 103 -16.21 -1.41 2.76
C ARG A 103 -17.61 -1.78 3.25
N LYS A 104 -18.21 -0.95 4.12
CA LYS A 104 -19.57 -1.17 4.63
C LYS A 104 -20.62 -1.14 3.52
N ILE A 105 -20.51 -0.22 2.55
CA ILE A 105 -21.45 -0.13 1.41
C ILE A 105 -21.33 -1.36 0.52
N LEU A 106 -20.10 -1.72 0.14
CA LEU A 106 -19.82 -2.87 -0.72
C LEU A 106 -20.35 -4.19 -0.10
N ASN A 107 -20.13 -4.38 1.21
CA ASN A 107 -20.64 -5.56 1.91
C ASN A 107 -22.17 -5.55 2.05
N LYS A 108 -22.78 -4.39 2.35
CA LYS A 108 -24.24 -4.27 2.52
C LYS A 108 -25.00 -4.53 1.22
N ASN A 109 -24.48 -4.03 0.10
CA ASN A 109 -25.10 -4.23 -1.21
C ASN A 109 -24.76 -5.60 -1.82
N GLN A 110 -23.96 -6.42 -1.10
CA GLN A 110 -23.48 -7.73 -1.56
C GLN A 110 -22.74 -7.65 -2.92
N GLU A 111 -22.18 -6.48 -3.23
CA GLU A 111 -21.49 -6.18 -4.49
C GLU A 111 -20.11 -6.84 -4.57
N VAL A 112 -19.55 -7.26 -3.43
CA VAL A 112 -18.18 -7.78 -3.35
C VAL A 112 -18.14 -8.99 -2.44
N ILE A 113 -17.56 -10.08 -2.96
CA ILE A 113 -17.23 -11.29 -2.19
C ILE A 113 -15.77 -11.16 -1.76
N GLN A 114 -15.51 -11.26 -0.47
CA GLN A 114 -14.15 -11.26 0.06
C GLN A 114 -13.58 -12.67 -0.03
N TYR A 115 -12.45 -12.83 -0.73
CA TYR A 115 -11.77 -14.13 -0.84
C TYR A 115 -10.86 -14.38 0.36
N ASP A 116 -10.86 -15.60 0.88
CA ASP A 116 -9.95 -16.03 1.94
C ASP A 116 -8.51 -16.16 1.46
N LYS A 117 -8.32 -16.47 0.16
CA LYS A 117 -7.00 -16.64 -0.47
C LYS A 117 -6.93 -15.87 -1.79
N PRO A 118 -5.82 -15.16 -2.05
CA PRO A 118 -5.60 -14.51 -3.35
C PRO A 118 -5.61 -15.58 -4.47
N GLY A 119 -6.25 -15.25 -5.59
CA GLY A 119 -6.28 -16.13 -6.78
C GLY A 119 -7.28 -17.29 -6.74
N HIS A 120 -8.18 -17.35 -5.75
CA HIS A 120 -9.24 -18.37 -5.70
C HIS A 120 -10.63 -17.74 -5.64
N PRO A 121 -11.26 -17.48 -6.80
CA PRO A 121 -12.65 -17.12 -6.85
C PRO A 121 -13.52 -18.33 -6.45
N SER A 122 -14.13 -18.29 -5.27
CA SER A 122 -14.99 -19.37 -4.75
C SER A 122 -16.08 -19.79 -5.74
N LEU A 123 -16.57 -18.83 -6.51
CA LEU A 123 -17.63 -18.99 -7.51
C LEU A 123 -17.28 -19.98 -8.64
N LEU A 124 -15.99 -20.14 -8.98
CA LEU A 124 -15.55 -21.12 -9.97
C LEU A 124 -15.62 -22.57 -9.45
N PHE A 125 -15.70 -22.76 -8.12
CA PHE A 125 -15.73 -24.07 -7.47
C PHE A 125 -17.10 -24.45 -6.91
N GLU A 126 -18.01 -23.49 -6.69
CA GLU A 126 -19.41 -23.78 -6.30
C GLU A 126 -20.17 -24.53 -7.39
N HIS A 127 -19.72 -24.38 -8.65
CA HIS A 127 -20.27 -25.08 -9.80
C HIS A 127 -19.13 -25.81 -10.54
N PRO A 128 -18.73 -27.02 -10.09
CA PRO A 128 -17.62 -27.76 -10.70
C PRO A 128 -17.84 -28.05 -12.20
N ASN A 129 -19.11 -28.05 -12.61
CA ASN A 129 -19.60 -28.24 -13.97
C ASN A 129 -19.86 -26.93 -14.74
N LEU A 130 -19.58 -25.75 -14.17
CA LEU A 130 -19.78 -24.46 -14.85
C LEU A 130 -18.89 -24.33 -16.09
N HIS A 131 -17.64 -24.80 -15.99
CA HIS A 131 -16.72 -24.78 -17.11
C HIS A 131 -17.22 -25.66 -18.26
N ASP A 132 -17.68 -26.87 -17.94
CA ASP A 132 -18.26 -27.80 -18.92
C ASP A 132 -19.56 -27.24 -19.52
N HIS A 133 -20.41 -26.63 -18.69
CA HIS A 133 -21.65 -25.99 -19.14
C HIS A 133 -21.39 -24.81 -20.09
N ILE A 134 -20.43 -23.93 -19.78
CA ILE A 134 -20.03 -22.83 -20.67
C ILE A 134 -19.46 -23.38 -21.97
N HIS A 135 -18.63 -24.42 -21.88
CA HIS A 135 -18.02 -25.05 -23.04
C HIS A 135 -19.09 -25.70 -23.94
N ASP A 136 -20.08 -26.39 -23.37
CA ASP A 136 -21.21 -26.95 -24.11
C ASP A 136 -22.04 -25.86 -24.79
N LEU A 137 -22.31 -24.74 -24.11
CA LEU A 137 -23.04 -23.60 -24.68
C LEU A 137 -22.29 -22.90 -25.83
N ILE A 138 -20.96 -22.82 -25.75
CA ILE A 138 -20.11 -22.20 -26.79
C ILE A 138 -19.90 -23.17 -27.97
N LYS A 139 -19.81 -24.48 -27.70
CA LYS A 139 -19.55 -25.50 -28.71
C LYS A 139 -20.79 -25.92 -29.49
N PHE A 140 -21.91 -25.20 -29.35
CA PHE A 140 -23.05 -25.32 -30.26
C PHE A 140 -22.76 -24.70 -31.64
N GLY A 141 -21.92 -25.38 -32.40
CA GLY A 141 -21.96 -25.40 -33.86
C GLY A 141 -23.18 -26.18 -34.40
N ALA A 142 -24.34 -26.08 -33.75
CA ALA A 142 -25.61 -26.64 -34.26
C ALA A 142 -26.60 -25.56 -34.72
N ALA A 143 -26.21 -24.29 -34.68
CA ALA A 143 -26.97 -23.21 -35.32
C ALA A 143 -26.66 -23.06 -36.82
N ASP A 144 -25.59 -23.68 -37.33
CA ASP A 144 -25.18 -23.65 -38.75
C ASP A 144 -25.49 -24.95 -39.49
N GLU A 145 -26.52 -25.68 -39.05
CA GLU A 145 -27.08 -26.83 -39.78
C GLU A 145 -28.47 -26.50 -40.37
N LYS A 146 -28.73 -25.21 -40.59
CA LYS A 146 -29.87 -24.70 -41.37
C LYS A 146 -29.43 -23.58 -42.31
N ARG A 147 -28.63 -23.91 -43.32
CA ARG A 147 -28.53 -23.15 -44.57
C ARG A 147 -28.44 -24.08 -45.75
#